data_AF-A0A928ET22-F1
#
_entry.id   AF-A0A928ET22-F1
#
_cell.length_a   1.000
_cell.length_b   1.000
_cell.length_c   1.000
_cell.angle_alpha   90.00
_cell.angle_beta   90.00
_cell.angle_gamma   90.00
#
_symmetry.space_group_name_H-M   'P 1'
#
loop_
_entity.id
_entity.type
_entity.pdbx_description
1 polymer ?
#
loop_
_entity_poly.entity_id
_entity_poly.type
_entity_poly.pdbx_seq_one_letter_code
_entity_poly.pdbx_strand_id
1 'polypeptide(L)'
;MKNLARFLIPVLALMLVAALCAIPMTAADNVIFIKDDATGDGSSADSALKPTIGNFDVTSSNPARQNDTAIYQAMVKLLEAGGGTIVVCGPYTLDATTGQGTSELSRDMMLERSLYKSDVTITYTSVYNGVDYRETAGAKLILGKGSHIIFPSATVTENITIQAEDATRCFCGGTNPLTLSKGTNFLPITGSDAASPANYPVICGGERFRANKGNTQITIDIGDENTIGHVYGGQAGVGSAGFELTGDTNIVIKSGTFVGDVGGSSRNANSNLIGNANITIEGGIFKGTINGIGASGMGITDGKVMIKISGGNFDDCMGVYDCAVGFTGEMAAYAMLDLSAANNEVAAKVAEMSAGFTETTMPAGYAPATTAAPETTAAPETTTAAPETTAAPETTAAPETTEAKEEAEATTAAPAAPKAEGGAPIGLIIGIVAAVIVIAVIVVVVVKKKK
;
A
#
# COMPACT_ATOMS: atom_id res chain seq x y z
N MET A 1 13.44 -66.19 -18.84
CA MET A 1 12.32 -65.21 -18.80
C MET A 1 11.62 -65.12 -17.44
N LYS A 2 11.28 -66.22 -16.74
CA LYS A 2 10.63 -66.16 -15.40
C LYS A 2 11.42 -65.39 -14.33
N ASN A 3 12.75 -65.45 -14.38
CA ASN A 3 13.61 -64.75 -13.39
C ASN A 3 13.70 -63.25 -13.65
N LEU A 4 13.57 -62.80 -14.91
CA LEU A 4 13.60 -61.38 -15.26
C LEU A 4 12.34 -60.66 -14.74
N ALA A 5 11.16 -61.30 -14.86
CA ALA A 5 9.90 -60.75 -14.36
C ALA A 5 9.85 -60.64 -12.82
N ARG A 6 10.56 -61.52 -12.09
CA ARG A 6 10.61 -61.48 -10.62
C ARG A 6 11.43 -60.32 -10.06
N PHE A 7 12.40 -59.81 -10.81
CA PHE A 7 13.20 -58.65 -10.42
C PHE A 7 12.67 -57.33 -11.00
N LEU A 8 12.09 -57.36 -12.20
CA LEU A 8 11.65 -56.14 -12.88
C LEU A 8 10.43 -55.49 -12.21
N ILE A 9 9.47 -56.30 -11.75
CA ILE A 9 8.22 -55.82 -11.12
C ILE A 9 8.46 -55.02 -9.83
N PRO A 10 9.24 -55.50 -8.84
CA PRO A 10 9.49 -54.73 -7.62
C PRO A 10 10.34 -53.48 -7.87
N VAL A 11 11.25 -53.49 -8.85
CA VAL A 11 12.03 -52.31 -9.23
C VAL A 11 11.14 -51.25 -9.86
N LEU A 12 10.21 -51.65 -10.75
CA LEU A 12 9.25 -50.71 -11.34
C LEU A 12 8.31 -50.12 -10.28
N ALA A 13 7.84 -50.93 -9.33
CA ALA A 13 6.98 -50.47 -8.24
C ALA A 13 7.71 -49.49 -7.32
N LEU A 14 8.97 -49.76 -6.99
CA LEU A 14 9.81 -48.86 -6.18
C LEU A 14 10.10 -47.55 -6.92
N MET A 15 10.38 -47.60 -8.22
CA MET A 15 10.56 -46.41 -9.04
C MET A 15 9.28 -45.59 -9.17
N LEU A 16 8.11 -46.23 -9.24
CA LEU A 16 6.82 -45.55 -9.27
C LEU A 16 6.53 -44.85 -7.94
N VAL A 17 6.79 -45.52 -6.80
CA VAL A 17 6.65 -44.93 -5.46
C VAL A 17 7.64 -43.77 -5.27
N ALA A 18 8.89 -43.92 -5.71
CA ALA A 18 9.87 -42.84 -5.66
C ALA A 18 9.47 -41.65 -6.55
N ALA A 19 8.90 -41.90 -7.74
CA ALA A 19 8.39 -40.86 -8.62
C ALA A 19 7.16 -40.15 -8.04
N LEU A 20 6.27 -40.88 -7.34
CA LEU A 20 5.11 -40.31 -6.64
C LEU A 20 5.53 -39.50 -5.40
N CYS A 21 6.55 -39.94 -4.66
CA CYS A 21 7.11 -39.21 -3.52
C CYS A 21 7.97 -38.00 -3.93
N ALA A 22 8.41 -37.93 -5.19
CA ALA A 22 9.19 -36.82 -5.74
C ALA A 22 8.35 -35.73 -6.39
N ILE A 23 7.02 -35.87 -6.41
CA ILE A 23 6.14 -34.76 -6.78
C ILE A 23 6.21 -33.76 -5.62
N PRO A 24 6.76 -32.54 -5.81
CA PRO A 24 6.65 -31.52 -4.77
C PRO A 24 5.16 -31.32 -4.54
N MET A 25 4.68 -31.61 -3.31
CA MET A 25 3.41 -31.05 -2.87
C MET A 25 3.63 -29.54 -2.88
N THR A 26 3.24 -28.88 -3.96
CA THR A 26 2.97 -27.44 -3.91
C THR A 26 1.93 -27.29 -2.82
N ALA A 27 2.32 -26.68 -1.70
CA ALA A 27 1.37 -26.29 -0.67
C ALA A 27 0.19 -25.64 -1.38
N ALA A 28 -1.03 -26.10 -1.10
CA ALA A 28 -2.20 -25.44 -1.65
C ALA A 28 -2.07 -23.96 -1.29
N ASP A 29 -2.11 -23.08 -2.30
CA ASP A 29 -2.02 -21.65 -2.05
C ASP A 29 -3.13 -21.29 -1.06
N ASN A 30 -2.76 -20.78 0.11
CA ASN A 30 -3.73 -20.35 1.11
C ASN A 30 -4.39 -19.09 0.56
N VAL A 31 -5.57 -19.25 -0.06
CA VAL A 31 -6.26 -18.15 -0.73
C VAL A 31 -7.64 -17.98 -0.16
N ILE A 32 -7.99 -16.73 0.13
CA ILE A 32 -9.28 -16.36 0.71
C ILE A 32 -9.89 -15.23 -0.11
N PHE A 33 -11.09 -15.45 -0.61
CA PHE A 33 -11.84 -14.48 -1.40
C PHE A 33 -12.77 -13.65 -0.51
N ILE A 34 -12.87 -12.34 -0.73
CA ILE A 34 -13.75 -11.42 0.02
C ILE A 34 -14.52 -10.46 -0.90
N LYS A 35 -15.78 -10.15 -0.56
CA LYS A 35 -16.64 -9.10 -1.16
C LYS A 35 -17.86 -8.82 -0.25
N ASP A 36 -18.51 -7.66 -0.41
CA ASP A 36 -19.54 -7.17 0.51
C ASP A 36 -20.82 -8.01 0.57
N ASP A 37 -21.28 -8.49 -0.59
CA ASP A 37 -22.54 -9.21 -0.75
C ASP A 37 -22.39 -10.73 -0.56
N ALA A 38 -21.24 -11.20 -0.07
CA ALA A 38 -20.95 -12.62 0.02
C ALA A 38 -21.62 -13.32 1.22
N THR A 39 -21.77 -14.63 1.11
CA THR A 39 -22.29 -15.50 2.18
C THR A 39 -21.51 -16.79 2.35
N GLY A 40 -20.36 -16.93 1.68
CA GLY A 40 -19.57 -18.15 1.63
C GLY A 40 -18.47 -18.22 2.69
N ASP A 41 -17.56 -19.18 2.49
CA ASP A 41 -16.48 -19.54 3.41
C ASP A 41 -15.09 -18.98 3.02
N GLY A 42 -15.02 -18.30 1.88
CA GLY A 42 -13.81 -17.74 1.29
C GLY A 42 -13.08 -18.64 0.33
N SER A 43 -13.59 -19.85 0.03
CA SER A 43 -12.88 -20.84 -0.79
C SER A 43 -12.78 -20.51 -2.28
N SER A 44 -13.64 -19.62 -2.78
CA SER A 44 -13.69 -19.18 -4.18
C SER A 44 -14.39 -17.82 -4.30
N ALA A 45 -14.35 -17.20 -5.48
CA ALA A 45 -15.07 -15.96 -5.72
C ALA A 45 -16.60 -16.09 -5.55
N ASP A 46 -17.19 -17.22 -5.97
CA ASP A 46 -18.62 -17.53 -5.80
C ASP A 46 -18.99 -17.82 -4.34
N SER A 47 -18.02 -18.32 -3.56
CA SER A 47 -18.15 -18.62 -2.13
C SER A 47 -17.31 -17.67 -1.27
N ALA A 48 -17.19 -16.39 -1.64
CA ALA A 48 -16.37 -15.43 -0.91
C ALA A 48 -16.84 -15.26 0.55
N LEU A 49 -15.92 -14.90 1.45
CA LEU A 49 -16.24 -14.64 2.85
C LEU A 49 -17.18 -13.45 2.99
N LYS A 50 -18.21 -13.66 3.80
CA LYS A 50 -19.17 -12.63 4.19
C LYS A 50 -18.53 -11.58 5.12
N PRO A 51 -18.73 -10.27 4.89
CA PRO A 51 -18.50 -9.28 5.91
C PRO A 51 -19.53 -9.48 7.02
N THR A 52 -19.08 -9.84 8.21
CA THR A 52 -19.94 -9.73 9.39
C THR A 52 -19.77 -8.31 9.92
N ILE A 53 -20.86 -7.56 9.98
CA ILE A 53 -20.90 -6.27 10.68
C ILE A 53 -20.81 -6.59 12.17
N GLY A 54 -19.59 -6.70 12.70
CA GLY A 54 -19.35 -6.84 14.13
C GLY A 54 -19.38 -5.46 14.78
N ASN A 55 -20.29 -5.23 15.72
CA ASN A 55 -20.25 -4.04 16.56
C ASN A 55 -18.91 -4.00 17.33
N PHE A 56 -18.05 -3.05 16.98
CA PHE A 56 -16.81 -2.78 17.71
C PHE A 56 -17.14 -2.08 19.04
N ASP A 57 -17.43 -2.86 20.09
CA ASP A 57 -17.74 -2.35 21.43
C ASP A 57 -16.48 -2.27 22.30
N VAL A 58 -15.85 -1.09 22.31
CA VAL A 58 -14.64 -0.75 23.07
C VAL A 58 -14.89 -0.66 24.59
N THR A 59 -16.14 -0.59 25.02
CA THR A 59 -16.46 -0.52 26.46
C THR A 59 -16.47 -1.88 27.13
N SER A 60 -16.51 -2.96 26.34
CA SER A 60 -16.44 -4.30 26.90
C SER A 60 -15.00 -4.66 27.22
N SER A 61 -14.74 -5.04 28.46
CA SER A 61 -13.49 -5.70 28.91
C SER A 61 -13.32 -7.10 28.31
N ASN A 62 -13.99 -7.39 27.18
CA ASN A 62 -14.07 -8.69 26.55
C ASN A 62 -13.49 -8.60 25.13
N PRO A 63 -12.26 -9.09 24.89
CA PRO A 63 -11.59 -9.01 23.59
C PRO A 63 -12.33 -9.75 22.45
N ALA A 64 -13.36 -10.54 22.78
CA ALA A 64 -14.11 -11.35 21.81
C ALA A 64 -15.05 -10.56 20.86
N ARG A 65 -15.23 -9.25 21.01
CA ARG A 65 -16.11 -8.43 20.14
C ARG A 65 -15.40 -7.69 19.00
N GLN A 66 -14.09 -7.86 18.83
CA GLN A 66 -13.29 -7.02 17.93
C GLN A 66 -13.14 -7.56 16.47
N ASN A 67 -13.73 -8.71 16.12
CA ASN A 67 -13.03 -9.64 15.23
C ASN A 67 -13.83 -10.26 14.06
N ASP A 68 -15.02 -9.78 13.69
CA ASP A 68 -15.89 -10.56 12.76
C ASP A 68 -15.90 -10.10 11.29
N THR A 69 -15.10 -9.10 10.90
CA THR A 69 -15.05 -8.70 9.48
C THR A 69 -14.38 -9.79 8.62
N ALA A 70 -14.78 -9.90 7.35
CA ALA A 70 -14.26 -10.93 6.45
C ALA A 70 -12.74 -10.85 6.32
N ILE A 71 -12.21 -9.63 6.21
CA ILE A 71 -10.77 -9.38 6.09
C ILE A 71 -10.01 -9.73 7.38
N TYR A 72 -10.60 -9.51 8.56
CA TYR A 72 -9.99 -9.96 9.83
C TYR A 72 -9.90 -11.49 9.86
N GLN A 73 -11.01 -12.16 9.57
CA GLN A 73 -11.08 -13.62 9.53
C GLN A 73 -10.13 -14.21 8.50
N ALA A 74 -9.99 -13.54 7.34
CA ALA A 74 -9.03 -13.90 6.32
C ALA A 74 -7.59 -13.78 6.84
N MET A 75 -7.22 -12.65 7.44
CA MET A 75 -5.89 -12.44 8.00
C MET A 75 -5.55 -13.49 9.05
N VAL A 76 -6.43 -13.77 10.02
CA VAL A 76 -6.17 -14.79 11.07
C VAL A 76 -5.92 -16.16 10.44
N LYS A 77 -6.79 -16.61 9.54
CA LYS A 77 -6.63 -17.90 8.85
C LYS A 77 -5.30 -17.98 8.10
N LEU A 78 -4.91 -16.92 7.40
CA LEU A 78 -3.64 -16.89 6.67
C LEU A 78 -2.43 -16.85 7.60
N LEU A 79 -2.48 -16.12 8.71
CA LEU A 79 -1.42 -16.10 9.71
C LEU A 79 -1.20 -17.46 10.37
N GLU A 80 -2.28 -18.20 10.62
CA GLU A 80 -2.22 -19.59 11.12
C GLU A 80 -1.66 -20.54 10.07
N ALA A 81 -2.00 -20.32 8.79
CA ALA A 81 -1.55 -21.14 7.67
C ALA A 81 -0.13 -20.79 7.15
N GLY A 82 0.54 -19.78 7.73
CA GLY A 82 1.90 -19.37 7.37
C GLY A 82 2.01 -18.36 6.23
N GLY A 83 0.91 -17.68 5.89
CA GLY A 83 0.81 -16.67 4.84
C GLY A 83 -0.17 -17.07 3.75
N GLY A 84 -0.32 -16.20 2.76
CA GLY A 84 -1.17 -16.47 1.60
C GLY A 84 -1.72 -15.22 0.93
N THR A 85 -2.85 -15.37 0.24
CA THR A 85 -3.45 -14.32 -0.58
C THR A 85 -4.89 -14.03 -0.17
N ILE A 86 -5.20 -12.75 0.01
CA ILE A 86 -6.56 -12.24 0.09
C ILE A 86 -6.94 -11.69 -1.28
N VAL A 87 -7.97 -12.27 -1.90
CA VAL A 87 -8.50 -11.84 -3.19
C VAL A 87 -9.75 -11.01 -2.95
N VAL A 88 -9.69 -9.73 -3.26
CA VAL A 88 -10.87 -8.86 -3.30
C VAL A 88 -11.57 -9.09 -4.64
N CYS A 89 -12.66 -9.87 -4.63
CA CYS A 89 -13.34 -10.36 -5.84
C CYS A 89 -14.63 -9.59 -6.19
N GLY A 90 -14.91 -8.52 -5.46
CA GLY A 90 -15.99 -7.56 -5.69
C GLY A 90 -15.75 -6.33 -4.80
N PRO A 91 -16.63 -5.33 -4.79
CA PRO A 91 -16.53 -4.24 -3.82
C PRO A 91 -16.52 -4.84 -2.40
N TYR A 92 -15.57 -4.40 -1.58
CA TYR A 92 -15.46 -4.78 -0.18
C TYR A 92 -15.22 -3.56 0.67
N THR A 93 -16.16 -3.22 1.52
CA THR A 93 -16.16 -2.05 2.38
C THR A 93 -15.76 -2.44 3.79
N LEU A 94 -14.62 -1.90 4.19
CA LEU A 94 -14.16 -1.91 5.56
C LEU A 94 -14.90 -0.82 6.31
N ASP A 95 -15.96 -1.13 7.06
CA ASP A 95 -16.68 -0.15 7.87
C ASP A 95 -16.41 -0.34 9.37
N ALA A 96 -15.90 0.69 10.02
CA ALA A 96 -15.83 0.77 11.47
C ALA A 96 -17.20 1.25 11.93
N THR A 97 -18.11 0.32 12.27
CA THR A 97 -19.46 0.66 12.75
C THR A 97 -19.40 1.80 13.77
N THR A 98 -20.28 2.78 13.55
CA THR A 98 -20.51 4.06 14.26
C THR A 98 -20.77 3.98 15.77
N GLY A 99 -20.06 3.12 16.51
CA GLY A 99 -20.02 3.14 17.96
C GLY A 99 -19.43 4.47 18.41
N GLN A 100 -20.27 5.33 18.99
CA GLN A 100 -19.91 6.59 19.61
C GLN A 100 -18.86 6.39 20.71
N GLY A 101 -17.59 6.33 20.32
CA GLY A 101 -16.45 6.53 21.18
C GLY A 101 -15.75 7.78 20.67
N THR A 102 -15.78 8.86 21.45
CA THR A 102 -15.02 10.09 21.17
C THR A 102 -13.50 9.88 21.26
N SER A 103 -13.03 8.64 21.42
CA SER A 103 -11.61 8.27 21.37
C SER A 103 -11.30 7.66 20.01
N GLU A 104 -10.47 8.35 19.23
CA GLU A 104 -10.06 7.96 17.87
C GLU A 104 -9.44 6.55 17.77
N LEU A 105 -9.09 5.93 18.91
CA LEU A 105 -8.68 4.53 19.05
C LEU A 105 -9.77 3.51 18.66
N SER A 106 -11.05 3.90 18.63
CA SER A 106 -12.16 2.95 18.43
C SER A 106 -12.45 2.59 16.97
N ARG A 107 -11.61 3.04 16.03
CA ARG A 107 -11.91 2.95 14.59
C ARG A 107 -10.82 2.24 13.77
N ASP A 108 -9.76 1.80 14.43
CA ASP A 108 -8.68 1.05 13.80
C ASP A 108 -9.04 -0.44 13.77
N MET A 109 -8.95 -1.07 12.60
CA MET A 109 -8.90 -2.51 12.51
C MET A 109 -7.52 -3.00 12.89
N MET A 110 -7.41 -3.42 14.14
CA MET A 110 -6.21 -3.97 14.73
C MET A 110 -6.44 -5.43 15.08
N LEU A 111 -5.54 -6.29 14.63
CA LEU A 111 -5.39 -7.62 15.23
C LEU A 111 -4.70 -7.49 16.59
N GLU A 112 -4.92 -8.45 17.49
CA GLU A 112 -4.12 -8.51 18.71
C GLU A 112 -2.64 -8.64 18.34
N ARG A 113 -1.75 -7.87 19.00
CA ARG A 113 -0.30 -7.94 18.74
C ARG A 113 0.29 -9.33 18.96
N SER A 114 -0.35 -10.18 19.76
CA SER A 114 0.00 -11.59 19.94
C SER A 114 -0.09 -12.40 18.65
N LEU A 115 -0.89 -11.94 17.67
CA LEU A 115 -1.08 -12.56 16.37
C LEU A 115 -0.11 -12.00 15.31
N TYR A 116 0.67 -10.97 15.62
CA TYR A 116 1.56 -10.36 14.64
C TYR A 116 2.69 -11.34 14.29
N LYS A 117 2.94 -11.49 12.99
CA LYS A 117 3.97 -12.38 12.44
C LYS A 117 4.70 -11.70 11.31
N SER A 118 5.83 -11.06 11.63
CA SER A 118 6.64 -10.31 10.66
C SER A 118 7.31 -11.20 9.62
N ASP A 119 7.45 -12.49 9.89
CA ASP A 119 8.01 -13.51 9.00
C ASP A 119 6.99 -14.12 8.03
N VAL A 120 5.70 -13.83 8.24
CA VAL A 120 4.61 -14.25 7.37
C VAL A 120 4.27 -13.11 6.41
N THR A 121 3.98 -13.46 5.15
CA THR A 121 3.53 -12.49 4.15
C THR A 121 2.08 -12.75 3.76
N ILE A 122 1.27 -11.70 3.73
CA ILE A 122 -0.09 -11.71 3.17
C ILE A 122 -0.12 -10.78 1.95
N THR A 123 -0.55 -11.32 0.82
CA THR A 123 -0.74 -10.57 -0.43
C THR A 123 -2.20 -10.18 -0.60
N TYR A 124 -2.47 -8.93 -0.96
CA TYR A 124 -3.78 -8.43 -1.34
C TYR A 124 -3.82 -8.17 -2.84
N THR A 125 -4.79 -8.78 -3.53
CA THR A 125 -4.95 -8.63 -4.98
C THR A 125 -6.43 -8.63 -5.39
N SER A 126 -6.72 -8.06 -6.55
CA SER A 126 -7.98 -8.26 -7.27
C SER A 126 -7.81 -9.01 -8.59
N VAL A 127 -6.63 -9.59 -8.82
CA VAL A 127 -6.35 -10.48 -9.97
C VAL A 127 -5.95 -11.84 -9.45
N TYR A 128 -6.71 -12.88 -9.81
CA TYR A 128 -6.41 -14.24 -9.39
C TYR A 128 -6.89 -15.27 -10.42
N ASN A 129 -6.10 -16.31 -10.67
CA ASN A 129 -6.37 -17.34 -11.68
C ASN A 129 -6.74 -16.80 -13.07
N GLY A 130 -6.09 -15.72 -13.49
CA GLY A 130 -6.32 -15.09 -14.80
C GLY A 130 -7.59 -14.25 -14.91
N VAL A 131 -8.34 -14.08 -13.81
CA VAL A 131 -9.51 -13.20 -13.74
C VAL A 131 -9.11 -11.89 -13.07
N ASP A 132 -9.40 -10.77 -13.73
CA ASP A 132 -9.33 -9.45 -13.12
C ASP A 132 -10.71 -9.06 -12.57
N TYR A 133 -10.85 -9.11 -11.25
CA TYR A 133 -12.10 -8.77 -10.56
C TYR A 133 -12.38 -7.27 -10.55
N ARG A 134 -11.39 -6.42 -10.82
CA ARG A 134 -11.59 -4.97 -10.95
C ARG A 134 -12.45 -4.69 -12.19
N GLU A 135 -12.17 -5.40 -13.28
CA GLU A 135 -12.90 -5.29 -14.54
C GLU A 135 -14.21 -6.06 -14.52
N THR A 136 -14.18 -7.31 -14.03
CA THR A 136 -15.33 -8.22 -14.13
C THR A 136 -16.38 -8.01 -13.04
N ALA A 137 -15.99 -7.49 -11.89
CA ALA A 137 -16.85 -7.36 -10.72
C ALA A 137 -16.75 -5.99 -10.02
N GLY A 138 -15.99 -5.03 -10.58
CA GLY A 138 -15.79 -3.72 -9.96
C GLY A 138 -15.06 -3.80 -8.62
N ALA A 139 -14.17 -4.79 -8.45
CA ALA A 139 -13.50 -5.05 -7.18
C ALA A 139 -12.65 -3.88 -6.68
N LYS A 140 -12.90 -3.52 -5.42
CA LYS A 140 -12.21 -2.43 -4.69
C LYS A 140 -12.20 -2.76 -3.21
N LEU A 141 -11.08 -2.50 -2.55
CA LEU A 141 -11.00 -2.42 -1.10
C LEU A 141 -11.31 -0.98 -0.66
N ILE A 142 -12.47 -0.79 -0.04
CA ILE A 142 -12.97 0.52 0.36
C ILE A 142 -12.72 0.69 1.85
N LEU A 143 -11.92 1.68 2.23
CA LEU A 143 -11.78 2.15 3.61
C LEU A 143 -12.99 3.04 3.92
N GLY A 144 -14.03 2.43 4.46
CA GLY A 144 -15.25 3.08 4.87
C GLY A 144 -15.07 4.03 6.05
N LYS A 145 -16.18 4.62 6.49
CA LYS A 145 -16.17 5.74 7.43
C LYS A 145 -15.48 5.44 8.76
N GLY A 146 -14.28 5.99 8.91
CA GLY A 146 -13.46 5.83 10.11
C GLY A 146 -12.51 4.67 10.11
N SER A 147 -12.53 3.86 9.09
CA SER A 147 -11.77 2.63 9.08
C SER A 147 -10.30 2.90 8.78
N HIS A 148 -9.44 2.44 9.68
CA HIS A 148 -8.03 2.32 9.41
C HIS A 148 -7.68 0.83 9.37
N ILE A 149 -6.71 0.44 8.55
CA ILE A 149 -6.20 -0.93 8.53
C ILE A 149 -4.76 -0.95 9.02
N ILE A 150 -4.50 -1.82 9.99
CA ILE A 150 -3.17 -2.09 10.51
C ILE A 150 -2.82 -3.55 10.21
N PHE A 151 -1.74 -3.75 9.46
CA PHE A 151 -1.34 -5.07 9.05
C PHE A 151 -0.56 -5.80 10.14
N PRO A 152 -0.96 -7.04 10.48
CA PRO A 152 -0.31 -7.85 11.50
C PRO A 152 0.99 -8.51 11.03
N SER A 153 1.31 -8.42 9.74
CA SER A 153 2.37 -9.17 9.10
C SER A 153 2.96 -8.40 7.94
N ALA A 154 4.04 -8.92 7.35
CA ALA A 154 4.52 -8.40 6.08
C ALA A 154 3.36 -8.43 5.07
N THR A 155 3.17 -7.32 4.37
CA THR A 155 2.00 -7.13 3.49
C THR A 155 2.46 -6.65 2.13
N VAL A 156 1.89 -7.27 1.10
CA VAL A 156 2.08 -6.88 -0.29
C VAL A 156 0.72 -6.55 -0.88
N THR A 157 0.61 -5.44 -1.62
CA THR A 157 -0.54 -5.18 -2.50
C THR A 157 -0.09 -5.27 -3.94
N GLU A 158 -0.88 -5.89 -4.79
CA GLU A 158 -0.65 -5.94 -6.24
C GLU A 158 -1.99 -5.99 -6.97
N ASN A 159 -2.08 -5.37 -8.15
CA ASN A 159 -3.27 -5.44 -9.00
C ASN A 159 -4.62 -5.26 -8.25
N ILE A 160 -4.68 -4.27 -7.34
CA ILE A 160 -5.83 -4.01 -6.47
C ILE A 160 -6.19 -2.53 -6.53
N THR A 161 -7.48 -2.22 -6.40
CA THR A 161 -7.94 -0.84 -6.23
C THR A 161 -8.29 -0.60 -4.77
N ILE A 162 -7.76 0.46 -4.18
CA ILE A 162 -8.01 0.89 -2.80
C ILE A 162 -8.63 2.27 -2.83
N GLN A 163 -9.72 2.49 -2.09
CA GLN A 163 -10.43 3.77 -2.05
C GLN A 163 -10.74 4.18 -0.62
N ALA A 164 -10.63 5.45 -0.29
CA ALA A 164 -11.16 5.99 0.97
C ALA A 164 -12.57 6.57 0.76
N GLU A 165 -13.47 6.40 1.72
CA GLU A 165 -14.77 7.09 1.73
C GLU A 165 -14.73 8.46 2.40
N ASP A 166 -13.69 8.72 3.20
CA ASP A 166 -13.52 9.95 3.96
C ASP A 166 -12.04 10.25 4.23
N ALA A 167 -11.76 11.50 4.62
CA ALA A 167 -10.39 12.01 4.70
C ALA A 167 -9.58 11.34 5.81
N THR A 168 -8.26 11.26 5.60
CA THR A 168 -7.26 10.82 6.59
C THR A 168 -7.38 9.35 7.04
N ARG A 169 -7.90 8.47 6.17
CA ARG A 169 -7.87 7.01 6.39
C ARG A 169 -6.46 6.47 6.22
N CYS A 170 -6.13 5.42 6.96
CA CYS A 170 -4.75 4.97 7.06
C CYS A 170 -4.61 3.51 6.64
N PHE A 171 -3.55 3.25 5.90
CA PHE A 171 -3.10 1.94 5.46
C PHE A 171 -1.72 1.71 6.07
N CYS A 172 -1.66 0.97 7.17
CA CYS A 172 -0.52 0.99 8.07
C CYS A 172 0.15 -0.37 8.22
N GLY A 173 1.48 -0.41 8.09
CA GLY A 173 2.28 -1.63 8.21
C GLY A 173 2.37 -2.17 9.64
N GLY A 174 2.08 -1.37 10.67
CA GLY A 174 2.10 -1.83 12.05
C GLY A 174 3.46 -2.34 12.51
N THR A 175 4.56 -1.70 12.07
CA THR A 175 5.96 -2.16 12.21
C THR A 175 6.34 -3.42 11.43
N ASN A 176 5.47 -3.86 10.52
CA ASN A 176 5.79 -4.88 9.52
C ASN A 176 6.15 -4.25 8.17
N PRO A 177 6.89 -4.96 7.30
CA PRO A 177 7.13 -4.53 5.93
C PRO A 177 5.82 -4.34 5.16
N LEU A 178 5.65 -3.18 4.53
CA LEU A 178 4.53 -2.85 3.66
C LEU A 178 5.05 -2.57 2.25
N THR A 179 4.64 -3.38 1.29
CA THR A 179 5.02 -3.23 -0.12
C THR A 179 3.79 -2.94 -0.97
N LEU A 180 3.77 -1.78 -1.61
CA LEU A 180 2.74 -1.39 -2.57
C LEU A 180 3.31 -1.60 -3.97
N SER A 181 2.95 -2.71 -4.61
CA SER A 181 3.50 -3.13 -5.90
C SER A 181 2.63 -2.67 -7.07
N LYS A 182 3.13 -2.91 -8.28
CA LYS A 182 2.49 -2.52 -9.54
C LYS A 182 1.03 -2.96 -9.63
N GLY A 183 0.21 -2.07 -10.19
CA GLY A 183 -1.23 -2.30 -10.32
C GLY A 183 -2.03 -2.04 -9.04
N THR A 184 -1.37 -1.62 -7.95
CA THR A 184 -2.04 -1.01 -6.80
C THR A 184 -2.47 0.40 -7.17
N ASN A 185 -3.78 0.63 -7.25
CA ASN A 185 -4.36 1.93 -7.58
C ASN A 185 -5.08 2.52 -6.36
N PHE A 186 -4.74 3.75 -5.98
CA PHE A 186 -5.45 4.49 -4.95
C PHE A 186 -6.40 5.49 -5.59
N LEU A 187 -7.68 5.34 -5.28
CA LEU A 187 -8.70 6.30 -5.70
C LEU A 187 -8.93 7.33 -4.59
N PRO A 188 -9.15 8.61 -4.95
CA PRO A 188 -9.60 9.59 -3.99
C PRO A 188 -11.02 9.29 -3.52
N ILE A 189 -11.45 10.00 -2.48
CA ILE A 189 -12.85 10.03 -2.06
C ILE A 189 -13.73 10.37 -3.25
N THR A 190 -14.81 9.61 -3.45
CA THR A 190 -15.74 9.83 -4.57
C THR A 190 -16.27 11.26 -4.58
N GLY A 191 -16.15 11.94 -5.72
CA GLY A 191 -16.62 13.32 -5.90
C GLY A 191 -15.73 14.39 -5.26
N SER A 192 -14.57 14.02 -4.73
CA SER A 192 -13.61 14.96 -4.15
C SER A 192 -12.57 15.43 -5.17
N ASP A 193 -11.87 16.52 -4.82
CA ASP A 193 -10.76 17.03 -5.61
C ASP A 193 -9.55 16.07 -5.54
N ALA A 194 -9.19 15.47 -6.68
CA ALA A 194 -8.04 14.58 -6.81
C ALA A 194 -6.68 15.29 -6.61
N ALA A 195 -6.64 16.62 -6.60
CA ALA A 195 -5.42 17.36 -6.26
C ALA A 195 -5.17 17.44 -4.74
N SER A 196 -6.21 17.24 -3.92
CA SER A 196 -6.07 17.35 -2.46
C SER A 196 -5.55 16.04 -1.87
N PRO A 197 -4.38 16.04 -1.18
CA PRO A 197 -3.79 14.83 -0.62
C PRO A 197 -4.62 14.21 0.51
N ALA A 198 -5.46 15.01 1.17
CA ALA A 198 -6.35 14.54 2.25
C ALA A 198 -7.43 13.57 1.75
N ASN A 199 -7.69 13.55 0.43
CA ASN A 199 -8.71 12.72 -0.19
C ASN A 199 -8.22 11.32 -0.53
N TYR A 200 -6.94 11.01 -0.33
CA TYR A 200 -6.38 9.68 -0.53
C TYR A 200 -6.07 9.01 0.82
N PRO A 201 -5.99 7.66 0.86
CA PRO A 201 -5.43 6.97 2.01
C PRO A 201 -4.00 7.45 2.33
N VAL A 202 -3.73 7.61 3.62
CA VAL A 202 -2.39 7.86 4.16
C VAL A 202 -1.70 6.52 4.35
N ILE A 203 -0.50 6.38 3.80
CA ILE A 203 0.34 5.20 4.00
C ILE A 203 1.23 5.44 5.21
N CYS A 204 1.28 4.48 6.14
CA CYS A 204 2.10 4.62 7.34
C CYS A 204 2.86 3.34 7.70
N GLY A 205 4.08 3.45 8.24
CA GLY A 205 4.89 2.28 8.57
C GLY A 205 4.59 1.74 9.96
N GLY A 206 4.33 2.64 10.92
CA GLY A 206 3.99 2.30 12.30
C GLY A 206 2.49 2.03 12.51
N GLU A 207 2.10 1.80 13.76
CA GLU A 207 0.68 1.81 14.16
C GLU A 207 0.20 3.25 14.41
N ARG A 208 -1.11 3.46 14.20
CA ARG A 208 -1.79 4.69 14.60
C ARG A 208 -2.03 4.69 16.12
N PHE A 209 -1.85 5.85 16.78
CA PHE A 209 -2.17 6.11 18.19
C PHE A 209 -1.59 5.17 19.27
N ARG A 210 -0.47 4.48 19.03
CA ARG A 210 0.18 3.61 20.03
C ARG A 210 1.69 3.76 20.01
N ALA A 211 2.36 3.54 21.13
CA ALA A 211 3.81 3.43 21.10
C ALA A 211 4.21 2.21 20.24
N ASN A 212 5.16 2.41 19.35
CA ASN A 212 5.67 1.41 18.43
C ASN A 212 7.11 1.06 18.80
N LYS A 213 7.46 -0.22 18.66
CA LYS A 213 8.82 -0.71 18.83
C LYS A 213 9.17 -1.59 17.65
N GLY A 214 10.33 -1.36 17.06
CA GLY A 214 10.80 -2.08 15.88
C GLY A 214 10.90 -1.17 14.67
N ASN A 215 11.64 -1.65 13.68
CA ASN A 215 11.85 -0.91 12.45
C ASN A 215 10.58 -0.93 11.59
N THR A 216 10.34 0.13 10.84
CA THR A 216 9.31 0.15 9.81
C THR A 216 9.96 0.06 8.43
N GLN A 217 9.24 -0.52 7.48
CA GLN A 217 9.67 -0.59 6.09
C GLN A 217 8.46 -0.37 5.18
N ILE A 218 8.52 0.66 4.35
CA ILE A 218 7.58 0.93 3.28
C ILE A 218 8.34 0.83 1.96
N THR A 219 7.80 0.10 0.99
CA THR A 219 8.28 0.08 -0.40
C THR A 219 7.12 0.42 -1.32
N ILE A 220 7.29 1.38 -2.22
CA ILE A 220 6.25 1.84 -3.15
C ILE A 220 6.78 1.74 -4.58
N ASP A 221 6.11 0.95 -5.39
CA ASP A 221 6.37 0.76 -6.82
C ASP A 221 5.05 0.53 -7.56
N ILE A 222 4.19 1.56 -7.57
CA ILE A 222 2.81 1.44 -8.04
C ILE A 222 2.61 1.89 -9.50
N GLY A 223 3.62 2.49 -10.13
CA GLY A 223 3.52 3.16 -11.43
C GLY A 223 3.14 4.64 -11.29
N ASP A 224 3.77 5.50 -12.08
CA ASP A 224 3.65 6.97 -11.97
C ASP A 224 2.22 7.47 -12.26
N GLU A 225 1.40 6.66 -12.94
CA GLU A 225 -0.02 6.94 -13.18
C GLU A 225 -0.89 6.86 -11.91
N ASN A 226 -0.40 6.25 -10.84
CA ASN A 226 -1.15 6.06 -9.59
C ASN A 226 -0.74 7.10 -8.55
N THR A 227 -1.73 7.67 -7.85
CA THR A 227 -1.53 8.80 -6.94
C THR A 227 -1.65 8.38 -5.47
N ILE A 228 -0.74 8.84 -4.61
CA ILE A 228 -0.83 8.71 -3.15
C ILE A 228 -0.90 10.10 -2.53
N GLY A 229 -1.76 10.24 -1.51
CA GLY A 229 -1.90 11.47 -0.73
C GLY A 229 -0.69 11.73 0.16
N HIS A 230 -0.48 10.89 1.16
CA HIS A 230 0.64 11.06 2.09
C HIS A 230 1.31 9.73 2.41
N VAL A 231 2.62 9.76 2.67
CA VAL A 231 3.43 8.62 3.11
C VAL A 231 4.24 9.01 4.33
N TYR A 232 4.16 8.22 5.39
CA TYR A 232 4.93 8.44 6.61
C TYR A 232 5.64 7.17 7.05
N GLY A 233 6.96 7.21 7.22
CA GLY A 233 7.73 6.03 7.66
C GLY A 233 7.37 5.63 9.08
N GLY A 234 6.97 6.58 9.92
CA GLY A 234 6.47 6.34 11.27
C GLY A 234 4.94 6.21 11.33
N GLN A 235 4.37 6.84 12.34
CA GLN A 235 2.94 6.79 12.64
C GLN A 235 2.16 7.88 11.89
N ALA A 236 0.94 7.56 11.50
CA ALA A 236 -0.04 8.56 11.04
C ALA A 236 -1.20 8.63 12.04
N GLY A 237 -1.39 9.79 12.66
CA GLY A 237 -2.55 10.10 13.48
C GLY A 237 -2.94 11.56 13.31
N VAL A 238 -3.99 11.99 13.99
CA VAL A 238 -4.30 13.39 14.24
C VAL A 238 -4.56 13.47 15.73
N GLY A 239 -3.69 14.08 16.52
CA GLY A 239 -3.88 14.09 17.98
C GLY A 239 -2.70 14.60 18.78
N SER A 240 -2.99 15.09 19.98
CA SER A 240 -2.04 15.71 20.90
C SER A 240 -1.24 14.73 21.76
N ALA A 241 -1.50 13.42 21.66
CA ALA A 241 -0.79 12.43 22.46
C ALA A 241 0.62 12.18 21.88
N GLY A 242 1.63 12.34 22.73
CA GLY A 242 3.03 12.12 22.37
C GLY A 242 3.34 10.64 22.29
N PHE A 243 3.18 10.05 21.10
CA PHE A 243 3.50 8.65 20.87
C PHE A 243 4.95 8.51 20.43
N GLU A 244 5.64 7.52 21.02
CA GLU A 244 7.02 7.19 20.70
C GLU A 244 7.07 6.01 19.73
N LEU A 245 7.87 6.15 18.67
CA LEU A 245 8.36 5.07 17.84
C LEU A 245 9.84 4.85 18.16
N THR A 246 10.18 3.69 18.72
CA THR A 246 11.56 3.26 18.90
C THR A 246 11.94 2.28 17.78
N GLY A 247 12.87 2.67 16.92
CA GLY A 247 13.32 1.89 15.76
C GLY A 247 13.57 2.76 14.54
N ASP A 248 14.24 2.19 13.54
CA ASP A 248 14.51 2.89 12.28
C ASP A 248 13.27 2.88 11.39
N THR A 249 13.05 4.00 10.69
CA THR A 249 12.02 4.12 9.67
C THR A 249 12.65 4.11 8.29
N ASN A 250 12.09 3.32 7.37
CA ASN A 250 12.65 3.15 6.03
C ASN A 250 11.54 3.27 4.98
N ILE A 251 11.69 4.22 4.07
CA ILE A 251 10.81 4.41 2.92
C ILE A 251 11.65 4.23 1.66
N VAL A 252 11.17 3.40 0.74
CA VAL A 252 11.74 3.24 -0.60
C VAL A 252 10.65 3.54 -1.62
N ILE A 253 10.87 4.53 -2.47
CA ILE A 253 9.97 4.94 -3.54
C ILE A 253 10.64 4.69 -4.88
N LYS A 254 10.01 3.86 -5.71
CA LYS A 254 10.48 3.52 -7.05
C LYS A 254 9.64 4.17 -8.14
N SER A 255 8.33 4.29 -7.91
CA SER A 255 7.37 4.89 -8.83
C SER A 255 6.10 5.33 -8.09
N GLY A 256 5.30 6.18 -8.74
CA GLY A 256 4.06 6.75 -8.18
C GLY A 256 4.03 8.28 -8.25
N THR A 257 2.83 8.86 -8.18
CA THR A 257 2.62 10.30 -8.04
C THR A 257 2.27 10.64 -6.59
N PHE A 258 2.97 11.59 -5.97
CA PHE A 258 2.81 11.97 -4.57
C PHE A 258 2.32 13.42 -4.46
N VAL A 259 1.04 13.59 -4.09
CA VAL A 259 0.37 14.91 -4.04
C VAL A 259 0.42 15.58 -2.65
N GLY A 260 0.94 14.88 -1.65
CA GLY A 260 1.19 15.41 -0.31
C GLY A 260 2.53 14.92 0.22
N ASP A 261 2.69 15.01 1.53
CA ASP A 261 4.02 14.81 2.14
C ASP A 261 4.52 13.36 2.06
N VAL A 262 5.80 13.22 1.77
CA VAL A 262 6.61 12.03 2.06
C VAL A 262 7.47 12.36 3.27
N GLY A 263 7.04 11.90 4.44
CA GLY A 263 7.72 12.12 5.71
C GLY A 263 8.48 10.88 6.18
N GLY A 264 9.79 10.99 6.44
CA GLY A 264 10.59 9.87 6.93
C GLY A 264 10.12 9.35 8.29
N SER A 265 9.67 10.25 9.16
CA SER A 265 9.14 9.91 10.49
C SER A 265 7.60 9.91 10.55
N SER A 266 7.03 10.24 11.72
CA SER A 266 5.58 10.27 11.98
C SER A 266 4.97 11.62 11.57
N ARG A 267 3.67 11.64 11.23
CA ARG A 267 2.91 12.85 10.87
C ARG A 267 2.55 13.76 12.07
N ASN A 268 2.55 13.22 13.29
CA ASN A 268 1.97 13.93 14.43
C ASN A 268 2.89 14.98 15.02
N ALA A 269 2.31 16.12 15.40
CA ALA A 269 2.97 17.22 16.08
C ALA A 269 3.75 16.82 17.34
N ASN A 270 3.41 15.72 18.00
CA ASN A 270 4.04 15.29 19.25
C ASN A 270 4.67 13.89 19.15
N SER A 271 4.82 13.33 17.94
CA SER A 271 5.42 12.00 17.83
C SER A 271 6.93 12.08 17.98
N ASN A 272 7.49 11.20 18.83
CA ASN A 272 8.92 11.04 18.99
C ASN A 272 9.39 9.84 18.17
N LEU A 273 10.50 10.02 17.46
CA LEU A 273 11.25 8.95 16.81
C LEU A 273 12.56 8.77 17.58
N ILE A 274 12.79 7.59 18.14
CA ILE A 274 14.08 7.18 18.69
C ILE A 274 14.64 6.14 17.72
N GLY A 275 15.48 6.58 16.79
CA GLY A 275 15.93 5.80 15.64
C GLY A 275 16.15 6.69 14.42
N ASN A 276 16.69 6.09 13.35
CA ASN A 276 16.98 6.82 12.12
C ASN A 276 15.73 6.98 11.24
N ALA A 277 15.66 8.08 10.49
CA ALA A 277 14.69 8.31 9.44
C ALA A 277 15.36 8.22 8.07
N ASN A 278 15.02 7.18 7.31
CA ASN A 278 15.61 6.91 5.99
C ASN A 278 14.56 6.99 4.89
N ILE A 279 14.79 7.86 3.91
CA ILE A 279 14.00 7.97 2.69
C ILE A 279 14.91 7.70 1.50
N THR A 280 14.53 6.77 0.64
CA THR A 280 15.21 6.49 -0.63
C THR A 280 14.24 6.67 -1.78
N ILE A 281 14.58 7.55 -2.71
CA ILE A 281 13.79 7.89 -3.89
C ILE A 281 14.58 7.49 -5.14
N GLU A 282 14.11 6.45 -5.81
CA GLU A 282 14.64 5.93 -7.08
C GLU A 282 13.87 6.47 -8.29
N GLY A 283 12.61 6.88 -8.09
CA GLY A 283 11.71 7.40 -9.13
C GLY A 283 10.41 7.96 -8.56
N GLY A 284 9.43 8.24 -9.44
CA GLY A 284 8.15 8.86 -9.07
C GLY A 284 8.02 10.34 -9.43
N ILE A 285 6.83 10.90 -9.22
CA ILE A 285 6.49 12.31 -9.46
C ILE A 285 6.09 12.95 -8.13
N PHE A 286 6.78 14.01 -7.73
CA PHE A 286 6.58 14.66 -6.44
C PHE A 286 5.98 16.05 -6.60
N LYS A 287 4.80 16.25 -6.00
CA LYS A 287 4.09 17.54 -5.97
C LYS A 287 3.93 18.11 -4.57
N GLY A 288 4.07 17.26 -3.54
CA GLY A 288 4.07 17.67 -2.14
C GLY A 288 5.46 18.06 -1.64
N THR A 289 5.67 17.93 -0.33
CA THR A 289 6.99 18.09 0.30
C THR A 289 7.63 16.74 0.60
N ILE A 290 8.96 16.70 0.62
CA ILE A 290 9.72 15.56 1.15
C ILE A 290 10.37 16.05 2.43
N ASN A 291 10.03 15.43 3.56
CA ASN A 291 10.56 15.82 4.86
C ASN A 291 11.25 14.62 5.50
N GLY A 292 12.50 14.75 5.90
CA GLY A 292 13.18 13.73 6.69
C GLY A 292 12.40 13.41 7.97
N ILE A 293 11.91 14.45 8.64
CA ILE A 293 10.97 14.35 9.76
C ILE A 293 9.60 14.86 9.32
N GLY A 294 8.59 13.97 9.33
CA GLY A 294 7.24 14.23 8.79
C GLY A 294 6.30 15.03 9.71
N ALA A 295 6.76 15.46 10.89
CA ALA A 295 5.92 16.08 11.92
C ALA A 295 5.94 17.60 11.84
N SER A 296 4.76 18.22 11.75
CA SER A 296 4.57 19.64 12.09
C SER A 296 4.35 19.78 13.61
N GLY A 297 5.41 19.95 14.42
CA GLY A 297 5.28 20.19 15.88
C GLY A 297 6.51 19.95 16.76
N MET A 298 6.29 19.69 18.05
CA MET A 298 7.27 19.41 19.12
C MET A 298 7.63 17.91 19.22
N GLY A 299 8.05 17.29 18.12
CA GLY A 299 8.58 15.92 18.15
C GLY A 299 10.06 15.91 18.54
N ILE A 300 10.57 14.79 19.05
CA ILE A 300 12.01 14.53 19.18
C ILE A 300 12.38 13.48 18.13
N THR A 301 13.40 13.74 17.32
CA THR A 301 14.08 12.67 16.56
C THR A 301 15.46 12.45 17.15
N ASP A 302 15.63 11.36 17.90
CA ASP A 302 16.90 10.90 18.43
C ASP A 302 17.48 9.82 17.51
N GLY A 303 18.07 10.27 16.41
CA GLY A 303 18.69 9.44 15.38
C GLY A 303 18.92 10.21 14.09
N LYS A 304 19.64 9.63 13.13
CA LYS A 304 20.03 10.35 11.91
C LYS A 304 18.86 10.50 10.95
N VAL A 305 18.85 11.62 10.22
CA VAL A 305 17.96 11.83 9.07
C VAL A 305 18.76 11.62 7.79
N MET A 306 18.34 10.70 6.93
CA MET A 306 18.96 10.46 5.63
C MET A 306 17.93 10.44 4.52
N ILE A 307 18.10 11.32 3.54
CA ILE A 307 17.32 11.33 2.31
C ILE A 307 18.26 11.04 1.15
N LYS A 308 17.99 9.98 0.40
CA LYS A 308 18.74 9.58 -0.79
C LYS A 308 17.85 9.73 -2.01
N ILE A 309 18.31 10.46 -3.01
CA ILE A 309 17.57 10.66 -4.26
C ILE A 309 18.48 10.31 -5.42
N SER A 310 18.07 9.32 -6.22
CA SER A 310 18.76 8.90 -7.45
C SER A 310 17.93 9.16 -8.71
N GLY A 311 16.62 9.39 -8.59
CA GLY A 311 15.73 9.68 -9.71
C GLY A 311 14.40 10.30 -9.28
N GLY A 312 13.50 10.49 -10.25
CA GLY A 312 12.17 11.08 -10.07
C GLY A 312 12.01 12.43 -10.77
N ASN A 313 10.76 12.93 -10.78
CA ASN A 313 10.38 14.25 -11.25
C ASN A 313 9.98 15.15 -10.07
N PHE A 314 10.59 16.33 -9.97
CA PHE A 314 10.41 17.31 -8.90
C PHE A 314 9.96 18.68 -9.43
N ASP A 315 9.41 18.77 -10.63
CA ASP A 315 9.03 20.04 -11.27
C ASP A 315 8.03 20.84 -10.42
N ASP A 316 7.04 20.15 -9.87
CA ASP A 316 5.97 20.69 -9.01
C ASP A 316 6.25 20.46 -7.51
N CYS A 317 7.44 19.97 -7.14
CA CYS A 317 7.76 19.66 -5.75
C CYS A 317 7.84 20.94 -4.92
N MET A 318 7.21 20.94 -3.75
CA MET A 318 7.18 22.09 -2.84
C MET A 318 8.47 22.25 -2.02
N GLY A 319 9.34 21.25 -2.02
CA GLY A 319 10.66 21.30 -1.41
C GLY A 319 11.09 20.01 -0.74
N VAL A 320 12.40 19.97 -0.41
CA VAL A 320 13.04 18.83 0.25
C VAL A 320 13.71 19.34 1.53
N TYR A 321 13.25 18.84 2.67
CA TYR A 321 13.64 19.37 3.97
C TYR A 321 14.14 18.25 4.88
N ASP A 322 15.07 18.57 5.77
CA ASP A 322 15.45 17.67 6.85
C ASP A 322 14.27 17.43 7.83
N CYS A 323 13.42 18.44 8.02
CA CYS A 323 12.19 18.41 8.81
C CYS A 323 11.07 19.25 8.19
N ALA A 324 9.83 18.94 8.56
CA ALA A 324 8.68 19.70 8.10
C ALA A 324 8.75 21.18 8.52
N VAL A 325 8.30 22.07 7.64
CA VAL A 325 8.25 23.52 7.88
C VAL A 325 7.46 23.83 9.15
N GLY A 326 8.06 24.58 10.08
CA GLY A 326 7.44 24.92 11.36
C GLY A 326 7.68 23.91 12.49
N PHE A 327 8.54 22.91 12.28
CA PHE A 327 9.05 22.08 13.36
C PHE A 327 9.77 22.93 14.42
N THR A 328 9.36 22.81 15.68
CA THR A 328 9.97 23.51 16.83
C THR A 328 10.58 22.54 17.83
N GLY A 329 10.64 21.25 17.47
CA GLY A 329 11.20 20.20 18.30
C GLY A 329 12.73 20.15 18.26
N GLU A 330 13.29 19.17 18.97
CA GLU A 330 14.72 18.91 18.96
C GLU A 330 15.04 17.89 17.87
N MET A 331 15.93 18.27 16.95
CA MET A 331 16.46 17.37 15.93
C MET A 331 17.80 16.80 16.36
N ALA A 332 18.05 15.55 15.99
CA ALA A 332 19.40 15.01 16.00
C ALA A 332 20.35 15.90 15.17
N ALA A 333 21.57 16.04 15.66
CA ALA A 333 22.60 16.92 15.11
C ALA A 333 23.10 16.57 13.69
N TYR A 334 22.47 15.61 12.98
CA TYR A 334 22.96 15.12 11.69
C TYR A 334 21.81 14.74 10.72
N ALA A 335 21.65 15.57 9.69
CA ALA A 335 20.75 15.38 8.56
C ALA A 335 21.52 15.40 7.24
N MET A 336 21.38 14.35 6.44
CA MET A 336 22.13 14.17 5.19
C MET A 336 21.18 14.07 3.99
N LEU A 337 21.51 14.81 2.94
CA LEU A 337 20.94 14.66 1.61
C LEU A 337 21.99 14.04 0.68
N ASP A 338 21.69 12.87 0.12
CA ASP A 338 22.58 12.14 -0.78
C ASP A 338 22.00 12.14 -2.20
N LEU A 339 22.63 12.93 -3.07
CA LEU A 339 22.33 13.03 -4.50
C LEU A 339 23.42 12.38 -5.34
N SER A 340 24.36 11.63 -4.75
CA SER A 340 25.54 11.09 -5.44
C SER A 340 25.21 10.18 -6.62
N ALA A 341 24.05 9.52 -6.56
CA ALA A 341 23.53 8.62 -7.59
C ALA A 341 22.54 9.30 -8.56
N ALA A 342 22.17 10.56 -8.34
CA ALA A 342 21.28 11.29 -9.24
C ALA A 342 22.00 11.73 -10.53
N ASN A 343 21.23 11.93 -11.59
CA ASN A 343 21.73 12.69 -12.74
C ASN A 343 21.85 14.19 -12.37
N ASN A 344 22.60 14.95 -13.18
CA ASN A 344 22.89 16.36 -12.87
C ASN A 344 21.65 17.26 -12.83
N GLU A 345 20.61 16.96 -13.63
CA GLU A 345 19.38 17.75 -13.70
C GLU A 345 18.55 17.59 -12.42
N VAL A 346 18.31 16.34 -12.01
CA VAL A 346 17.63 16.01 -10.75
C VAL A 346 18.42 16.56 -9.57
N ALA A 347 19.74 16.37 -9.55
CA ALA A 347 20.59 16.87 -8.46
C ALA A 347 20.53 18.40 -8.34
N ALA A 348 20.61 19.13 -9.46
CA ALA A 348 20.52 20.60 -9.46
C ALA A 348 19.16 21.07 -8.94
N LYS A 349 18.08 20.50 -9.46
CA LYS A 349 16.70 20.84 -9.11
C LYS A 349 16.42 20.59 -7.62
N VAL A 350 16.79 19.41 -7.12
CA VAL A 350 16.63 19.06 -5.71
C VAL A 350 17.48 19.95 -4.81
N ALA A 351 18.74 20.20 -5.19
CA ALA A 351 19.62 21.05 -4.39
C ALA A 351 19.07 22.48 -4.23
N GLU A 352 18.49 23.06 -5.30
CA GLU A 352 17.90 24.41 -5.29
C GLU A 352 16.70 24.53 -4.32
N MET A 353 15.90 23.47 -4.18
CA MET A 353 14.72 23.45 -3.29
C MET A 353 15.00 22.83 -1.92
N SER A 354 16.24 22.43 -1.66
CA SER A 354 16.59 21.74 -0.42
C SER A 354 16.97 22.70 0.71
N ALA A 355 16.55 22.41 1.95
CA ALA A 355 16.94 23.19 3.12
C ALA A 355 17.06 22.35 4.40
N GLY A 356 17.85 22.84 5.36
CA GLY A 356 18.01 22.24 6.69
C GLY A 356 19.08 21.14 6.81
N PHE A 357 19.59 20.61 5.71
CA PHE A 357 20.61 19.55 5.75
C PHE A 357 21.96 20.04 6.28
N THR A 358 22.57 19.22 7.16
CA THR A 358 23.94 19.42 7.65
C THR A 358 25.00 19.04 6.62
N GLU A 359 24.66 18.09 5.75
CA GLU A 359 25.55 17.58 4.70
C GLU A 359 24.75 17.29 3.44
N THR A 360 25.29 17.66 2.28
CA THR A 360 24.74 17.34 0.97
C THR A 360 25.83 16.77 0.08
N THR A 361 25.61 15.57 -0.45
CA THR A 361 26.53 14.92 -1.40
C THR A 361 25.98 15.08 -2.82
N MET A 362 26.79 15.60 -3.73
CA MET A 362 26.43 15.80 -5.14
C MET A 362 26.99 14.69 -6.05
N PRO A 363 26.45 14.51 -7.27
CA PRO A 363 27.03 13.61 -8.27
C PRO A 363 28.49 13.94 -8.61
N ALA A 364 29.28 12.91 -8.93
CA ALA A 364 30.65 13.11 -9.40
C ALA A 364 30.67 13.90 -10.71
N GLY A 365 31.44 14.99 -10.76
CA GLY A 365 31.51 15.87 -11.93
C GLY A 365 30.40 16.92 -12.00
N TYR A 366 29.55 17.04 -10.97
CA TYR A 366 28.64 18.16 -10.83
C TYR A 366 29.44 19.47 -10.73
N ALA A 367 29.27 20.35 -11.71
CA ALA A 367 29.72 21.72 -11.65
C ALA A 367 28.49 22.59 -11.40
N PRO A 368 28.37 23.28 -10.25
CA PRO A 368 27.28 24.21 -10.04
C PRO A 368 27.30 25.21 -11.18
N ALA A 369 26.15 25.43 -11.82
CA ALA A 369 26.02 26.52 -12.78
C ALA A 369 26.42 27.79 -12.03
N THR A 370 27.55 28.37 -12.43
CA THR A 370 28.00 29.65 -11.89
C THR A 370 26.95 30.65 -12.35
N THR A 371 26.08 31.06 -11.43
CA THR A 371 25.15 32.15 -11.68
C THR A 371 26.02 33.34 -12.07
N ALA A 372 26.00 33.73 -13.34
CA ALA A 372 26.65 34.95 -13.78
C ALA A 372 26.11 36.07 -12.88
N ALA A 373 27.01 36.83 -12.27
CA ALA A 373 26.64 37.95 -11.40
C ALA A 373 25.56 38.79 -12.10
N PRO A 374 24.50 39.22 -11.40
CA PRO A 374 23.44 39.98 -12.02
C PRO A 374 24.07 41.17 -12.73
N GLU A 375 23.83 41.26 -14.05
CA GLU A 375 24.24 42.43 -14.81
C GLU A 375 23.68 43.65 -14.09
N THR A 376 24.58 44.56 -13.73
CA THR A 376 24.24 45.79 -13.02
C THR A 376 23.29 46.58 -13.91
N THR A 377 21.99 46.42 -13.66
CA THR A 377 20.94 47.17 -14.35
C THR A 377 21.12 48.61 -13.93
N ALA A 378 21.46 49.47 -14.88
CA ALA A 378 21.58 50.91 -14.66
C ALA A 378 20.28 51.44 -14.02
N ALA A 379 20.45 52.30 -13.01
CA ALA A 379 19.35 52.90 -12.26
C ALA A 379 18.31 53.53 -13.22
N PRO A 380 17.00 53.35 -12.97
CA PRO A 380 15.98 54.01 -13.77
C PRO A 380 16.06 55.52 -13.55
N GLU A 381 16.12 56.29 -14.64
CA GLU A 381 16.01 57.74 -14.58
C GLU A 381 14.67 58.13 -13.94
N THR A 382 14.75 58.85 -12.84
CA THR A 382 13.61 59.43 -12.13
C THR A 382 12.86 60.39 -13.03
N THR A 383 11.71 59.98 -13.56
CA THR A 383 10.71 60.91 -14.11
C THR A 383 9.57 61.04 -13.11
N THR A 384 9.53 62.17 -12.43
CA THR A 384 8.48 62.57 -11.50
C THR A 384 7.24 63.00 -12.30
N ALA A 385 6.20 62.18 -12.31
CA ALA A 385 4.85 62.60 -12.69
C ALA A 385 3.92 62.36 -11.50
N ALA A 386 3.26 63.42 -11.06
CA ALA A 386 2.30 63.41 -9.96
C ALA A 386 1.06 62.56 -10.35
N PRO A 387 0.48 61.75 -9.44
CA PRO A 387 -0.77 61.10 -9.72
C PRO A 387 -1.92 62.10 -9.49
N GLU A 388 -2.66 62.40 -10.56
CA GLU A 388 -3.97 63.04 -10.44
C GLU A 388 -4.96 62.07 -9.79
N THR A 389 -5.69 62.61 -8.82
CA THR A 389 -6.75 61.94 -8.09
C THR A 389 -7.97 61.83 -9.00
N THR A 390 -8.57 60.64 -9.18
CA THR A 390 -9.95 60.56 -9.68
C THR A 390 -10.72 59.39 -9.07
N ALA A 391 -11.88 59.79 -8.56
CA ALA A 391 -12.98 59.12 -7.88
C ALA A 391 -13.32 57.65 -8.21
N ALA A 392 -13.70 56.91 -7.17
CA ALA A 392 -14.68 55.83 -7.22
C ALA A 392 -16.05 56.39 -7.68
N PRO A 393 -16.95 55.60 -8.29
CA PRO A 393 -17.89 54.89 -7.42
C PRO A 393 -18.49 53.55 -7.96
N GLU A 394 -19.10 52.87 -6.98
CA GLU A 394 -20.36 52.10 -7.04
C GLU A 394 -20.44 50.72 -7.71
N THR A 395 -20.47 49.72 -6.81
CA THR A 395 -21.53 48.71 -6.61
C THR A 395 -22.62 48.59 -7.67
N THR A 396 -22.82 47.40 -8.25
CA THR A 396 -24.16 46.93 -8.66
C THR A 396 -24.25 45.39 -8.71
N ALA A 397 -25.21 44.88 -7.94
CA ALA A 397 -26.06 43.68 -8.00
C ALA A 397 -25.59 42.33 -8.59
N ALA A 398 -25.88 41.29 -7.80
CA ALA A 398 -26.12 39.90 -8.22
C ALA A 398 -27.29 39.77 -9.21
N PRO A 399 -27.43 38.61 -9.87
CA PRO A 399 -28.64 37.84 -9.60
C PRO A 399 -28.45 36.31 -9.47
N GLU A 400 -29.25 35.78 -8.55
CA GLU A 400 -30.16 34.62 -8.65
C GLU A 400 -29.72 33.31 -9.34
N THR A 401 -29.60 32.30 -8.47
CA THR A 401 -30.18 30.95 -8.51
C THR A 401 -30.99 30.51 -9.74
N THR A 402 -30.76 29.29 -10.22
CA THR A 402 -31.80 28.44 -10.82
C THR A 402 -31.56 26.97 -10.47
N GLU A 403 -32.65 26.32 -10.08
CA GLU A 403 -32.76 24.96 -9.55
C GLU A 403 -32.66 23.85 -10.62
N ALA A 404 -32.23 22.68 -10.12
CA ALA A 404 -32.71 21.33 -10.36
C ALA A 404 -33.16 20.88 -11.76
N LYS A 405 -32.60 19.74 -12.20
CA LYS A 405 -33.45 18.65 -12.69
C LYS A 405 -32.87 17.26 -12.40
N GLU A 406 -33.83 16.45 -11.96
CA GLU A 406 -33.84 15.08 -11.48
C GLU A 406 -33.92 14.03 -12.62
N GLU A 407 -33.59 12.79 -12.24
CA GLU A 407 -34.01 11.49 -12.82
C GLU A 407 -33.58 11.09 -14.23
N ALA A 408 -32.95 9.92 -14.35
CA ALA A 408 -33.71 8.68 -14.58
C ALA A 408 -32.78 7.45 -14.64
N GLU A 409 -33.20 6.42 -13.90
CA GLU A 409 -32.71 5.05 -13.97
C GLU A 409 -32.97 4.42 -15.34
N ALA A 410 -32.09 3.52 -15.78
CA ALA A 410 -32.45 2.49 -16.74
C ALA A 410 -31.73 1.18 -16.38
N THR A 411 -32.49 0.28 -15.76
CA THR A 411 -32.19 -1.13 -15.59
C THR A 411 -32.17 -1.82 -16.96
N THR A 412 -31.23 -2.72 -17.22
CA THR A 412 -31.39 -3.76 -18.24
C THR A 412 -30.67 -5.03 -17.80
N ALA A 413 -31.38 -6.16 -17.88
CA ALA A 413 -30.94 -7.48 -17.47
C ALA A 413 -30.59 -8.38 -18.67
N ALA A 414 -29.77 -9.40 -18.36
CA ALA A 414 -29.54 -10.69 -19.05
C ALA A 414 -28.55 -10.71 -20.24
N PRO A 415 -27.89 -11.85 -20.57
CA PRO A 415 -28.08 -13.22 -20.05
C PRO A 415 -26.83 -13.96 -19.53
N ALA A 416 -27.08 -15.07 -18.84
CA ALA A 416 -26.10 -16.04 -18.36
C ALA A 416 -25.39 -16.80 -19.50
N ALA A 417 -24.10 -17.07 -19.32
CA ALA A 417 -23.26 -17.95 -20.13
C ALA A 417 -22.14 -18.56 -19.24
N PRO A 418 -21.50 -19.67 -19.65
CA PRO A 418 -21.40 -20.88 -18.84
C PRO A 418 -20.24 -20.93 -17.84
N LYS A 419 -20.49 -21.72 -16.79
CA LYS A 419 -19.58 -22.20 -15.75
C LYS A 419 -18.29 -22.78 -16.37
N ALA A 420 -17.17 -22.11 -16.17
CA ALA A 420 -15.84 -22.62 -16.49
C ALA A 420 -15.17 -23.11 -15.20
N GLU A 421 -15.08 -24.42 -15.04
CA GLU A 421 -14.30 -25.05 -13.97
C GLU A 421 -12.81 -24.95 -14.31
N GLY A 422 -12.12 -23.99 -13.69
CA GLY A 422 -10.68 -23.77 -13.80
C GLY A 422 -9.93 -24.40 -12.63
N GLY A 423 -9.74 -25.72 -12.66
CA GLY A 423 -8.71 -26.41 -11.88
C GLY A 423 -7.67 -26.98 -12.83
N ALA A 424 -6.39 -27.02 -12.43
CA ALA A 424 -5.34 -27.71 -13.17
C ALA A 424 -5.83 -29.09 -13.63
N PRO A 425 -5.49 -29.55 -14.85
CA PRO A 425 -6.25 -30.58 -15.53
C PRO A 425 -6.17 -31.89 -14.75
N ILE A 426 -7.22 -32.19 -13.99
CA ILE A 426 -7.46 -33.53 -13.45
C ILE A 426 -7.41 -34.54 -14.60
N GLY A 427 -7.77 -34.13 -15.82
CA GLY A 427 -7.58 -34.91 -17.06
C GLY A 427 -6.13 -35.28 -17.39
N LEU A 428 -5.14 -34.46 -17.03
CA LEU A 428 -3.71 -34.78 -17.22
C LEU A 428 -3.25 -35.81 -16.17
N ILE A 429 -3.67 -35.65 -14.91
CA ILE A 429 -3.31 -36.58 -13.83
C ILE A 429 -4.02 -37.93 -14.04
N ILE A 430 -5.31 -37.94 -14.37
CA ILE A 430 -6.05 -39.14 -14.76
C ILE A 430 -5.45 -39.75 -16.04
N GLY A 431 -5.06 -38.92 -17.01
CA GLY A 431 -4.42 -39.37 -18.26
C GLY A 431 -3.09 -40.09 -18.02
N ILE A 432 -2.25 -39.56 -17.13
CA ILE A 432 -0.97 -40.16 -16.76
C ILE A 432 -1.20 -41.48 -15.99
N VAL A 433 -2.12 -41.51 -15.03
CA VAL A 433 -2.43 -42.73 -14.26
C VAL A 433 -3.01 -43.82 -15.17
N ALA A 434 -3.91 -43.47 -16.08
CA ALA A 434 -4.48 -44.40 -17.05
C ALA A 434 -3.41 -44.96 -18.01
N ALA A 435 -2.50 -44.13 -18.51
CA ALA A 435 -1.41 -44.55 -19.39
C ALA A 435 -0.46 -45.54 -18.69
N VAL A 436 -0.12 -45.30 -17.42
CA VAL A 436 0.73 -46.20 -16.62
C VAL A 436 0.05 -47.55 -16.40
N ILE A 437 -1.25 -47.58 -16.11
CA ILE A 437 -2.01 -48.82 -15.96
C ILE A 437 -2.04 -49.62 -17.26
N VAL A 438 -2.27 -48.96 -18.40
CA VAL A 438 -2.28 -49.60 -19.72
C VAL A 438 -0.91 -50.21 -20.05
N ILE A 439 0.18 -49.48 -19.79
CA ILE A 439 1.55 -50.00 -20.00
C ILE A 439 1.81 -51.22 -19.11
N ALA A 440 1.43 -51.17 -17.84
CA ALA A 440 1.57 -52.30 -16.93
C ALA A 440 0.80 -53.54 -17.40
N VAL A 441 -0.44 -53.38 -17.88
CA VAL A 441 -1.26 -54.46 -18.43
C VAL A 441 -0.63 -55.04 -19.71
N ILE A 442 -0.14 -54.20 -20.62
CA ILE A 442 0.53 -54.64 -21.85
C ILE A 442 1.77 -55.47 -21.53
N VAL A 443 2.61 -55.03 -20.59
CA VAL A 443 3.80 -55.77 -20.14
C VAL A 443 3.40 -57.14 -19.58
N VAL A 444 2.34 -57.22 -18.77
CA VAL A 444 1.84 -58.50 -18.24
C VAL A 444 1.33 -59.42 -19.36
N VAL A 445 0.59 -58.89 -20.35
CA VAL A 445 0.07 -59.68 -21.49
C VAL A 445 1.21 -60.19 -22.37
N VAL A 446 2.21 -59.37 -22.68
CA VAL A 446 3.37 -59.75 -23.50
C VAL A 446 4.23 -60.81 -22.78
N VAL A 447 4.42 -60.69 -21.47
CA VAL A 447 5.14 -61.68 -20.67
C VAL A 447 4.33 -62.99 -20.55
N LYS A 448 3.00 -62.94 -20.52
CA LYS A 448 2.14 -64.13 -20.51
C LYS A 448 2.02 -64.83 -21.87
N LYS A 449 2.10 -64.10 -23.00
CA LYS A 449 2.04 -64.68 -24.36
C LYS A 449 3.35 -65.33 -24.83
N LYS A 450 4.48 -65.07 -24.16
CA LYS A 450 5.79 -65.73 -24.44
C LYS A 450 6.06 -66.97 -23.58
N LYS A 451 5.00 -67.63 -23.07
CA LYS A 451 5.10 -68.91 -22.35
C LYS A 451 4.73 -70.07 -23.25
#